data_AF-A0A2A9EH77-F1
#
_entry.id   AF-A0A2A9EH77-F1
#
_cell.length_a   1.000
_cell.length_b   1.000
_cell.length_c   1.000
_cell.angle_alpha   90.00
_cell.angle_beta   90.00
_cell.angle_gamma   90.00
#
_symmetry.space_group_name_H-M   'P 1'
#
loop_
_entity.id
_entity.type
_entity.pdbx_description
1 polymer ?
#
loop_
_entity_poly.entity_id
_entity_poly.type
_entity_poly.pdbx_seq_one_letter_code
_entity_poly.pdbx_strand_id
1 'polypeptide(L)'
;MGKFSALVKFAAVAGPAVVKVVQKYGPTLTELRKSNPEVFDAVQNQVRKMAEARKAGKSPEVLHRRIAALRDQVAYLRQSADDEGERQRAEDWRVKLDKIEASLPLLSAMSSKAAARERAHIDARIDELSSEILSAYIDEQEEDARQLES
;
A
#
# COMPACT_ATOMS: atom_id res chain seq x y z
N MET A 1 13.98 -13.57 15.59
CA MET A 1 13.04 -13.66 14.44
C MET A 1 13.60 -12.81 13.31
N GLY A 2 13.78 -13.36 12.10
CA GLY A 2 14.41 -12.63 10.99
C GLY A 2 13.51 -11.53 10.38
N LYS A 3 14.12 -10.51 9.75
CA LYS A 3 13.41 -9.38 9.12
C LYS A 3 12.28 -9.79 8.16
N PHE A 4 12.49 -10.85 7.37
CA PHE A 4 11.45 -11.39 6.47
C PHE A 4 10.20 -11.90 7.21
N SER A 5 10.37 -12.51 8.38
CA SER A 5 9.23 -12.93 9.21
C SER A 5 8.46 -11.71 9.74
N ALA A 6 9.13 -10.60 10.04
CA ALA A 6 8.47 -9.36 10.41
C ALA A 6 7.67 -8.77 9.23
N LEU A 7 8.23 -8.78 8.02
CA LEU A 7 7.53 -8.36 6.80
C LEU A 7 6.21 -9.13 6.59
N VAL A 8 6.24 -10.46 6.69
CA VAL A 8 5.04 -11.30 6.55
C VAL A 8 3.99 -10.98 7.63
N LYS A 9 4.43 -10.73 8.87
CA LYS A 9 3.53 -10.32 9.96
C LYS A 9 2.87 -8.97 9.69
N PHE A 10 3.64 -7.98 9.22
CA PHE A 10 3.08 -6.68 8.85
C PHE A 10 2.11 -6.82 7.69
N ALA A 11 2.43 -7.62 6.67
CA ALA A 11 1.54 -7.88 5.54
C ALA A 11 0.20 -8.47 6.00
N ALA A 12 0.23 -9.44 6.90
CA ALA A 12 -0.98 -10.05 7.46
C ALA A 12 -1.87 -9.03 8.20
N VAL A 13 -1.29 -8.03 8.85
CA VAL A 13 -2.04 -6.94 9.50
C VAL A 13 -2.53 -5.91 8.48
N ALA A 14 -1.74 -5.62 7.44
CA ALA A 14 -2.07 -4.64 6.41
C ALA A 14 -3.25 -5.06 5.52
N GLY A 15 -3.40 -6.36 5.26
CA GLY A 15 -4.56 -6.93 4.59
C GLY A 15 -4.25 -8.10 3.67
N PRO A 16 -5.28 -8.86 3.24
CA PRO A 16 -5.08 -10.06 2.44
C PRO A 16 -4.48 -9.78 1.06
N ALA A 17 -4.79 -8.65 0.42
CA ALA A 17 -4.15 -8.30 -0.85
C ALA A 17 -2.65 -7.99 -0.67
N VAL A 18 -2.28 -7.32 0.42
CA VAL A 18 -0.87 -7.04 0.75
C VAL A 18 -0.09 -8.33 1.01
N VAL A 19 -0.69 -9.33 1.67
CA VAL A 19 -0.08 -10.67 1.83
C VAL A 19 0.23 -11.30 0.47
N LYS A 20 -0.70 -11.24 -0.49
CA LYS A 20 -0.50 -11.78 -1.84
C LYS A 20 0.66 -11.10 -2.56
N VAL A 21 0.80 -9.79 -2.41
CA VAL A 21 1.94 -9.05 -2.97
C VAL A 21 3.26 -9.51 -2.34
N VAL A 22 3.36 -9.53 -1.01
CA VAL A 22 4.58 -9.99 -0.33
C VAL A 22 4.94 -11.44 -0.69
N GLN A 23 3.94 -12.30 -0.91
CA GLN A 23 4.16 -13.66 -1.39
C GLN A 23 4.64 -13.70 -2.85
N LYS A 24 3.98 -12.95 -3.74
CA LYS A 24 4.35 -12.83 -5.16
C LYS A 24 5.81 -12.37 -5.31
N TYR A 25 6.21 -11.35 -4.56
CA TYR A 25 7.56 -10.79 -4.56
C TYR A 25 8.53 -11.52 -3.61
N GLY A 26 8.16 -12.66 -3.04
CA GLY A 26 8.98 -13.38 -2.06
C GLY A 26 10.43 -13.62 -2.51
N PRO A 27 10.68 -14.11 -3.74
CA PRO A 27 12.03 -14.25 -4.28
C PRO A 27 12.78 -12.91 -4.38
N THR A 28 12.19 -11.90 -5.02
CA THR A 28 12.76 -10.54 -5.15
C THR A 28 13.12 -9.95 -3.79
N LEU A 29 12.21 -10.00 -2.82
CA LEU A 29 12.41 -9.48 -1.47
C LEU A 29 13.48 -10.26 -0.71
N THR A 30 13.61 -11.57 -0.96
CA THR A 30 14.68 -12.38 -0.37
C THR A 30 16.04 -11.98 -0.94
N GLU A 31 16.10 -11.65 -2.22
CA GLU A 31 17.32 -11.20 -2.88
C GLU A 31 17.70 -9.79 -2.43
N LEU A 32 16.77 -8.82 -2.47
CA LEU A 32 16.97 -7.46 -1.96
C LEU A 32 17.48 -7.47 -0.52
N ARG A 33 16.99 -8.37 0.34
CA ARG A 33 17.49 -8.48 1.72
C ARG A 33 18.98 -8.82 1.80
N LYS A 34 19.53 -9.54 0.80
CA LYS A 34 20.93 -9.96 0.76
C LYS A 34 21.79 -8.93 0.03
N SER A 35 21.38 -8.50 -1.16
CA SER A 35 22.14 -7.61 -2.04
C SER A 35 21.98 -6.14 -1.66
N ASN A 36 20.76 -5.71 -1.33
CA ASN A 36 20.38 -4.32 -1.11
C ASN A 36 19.52 -4.15 0.15
N PRO A 37 20.08 -4.38 1.36
CA PRO A 37 19.31 -4.43 2.60
C PRO A 37 18.58 -3.12 2.94
N GLU A 38 19.08 -1.97 2.46
CA GLU A 38 18.44 -0.67 2.61
C GLU A 38 17.11 -0.59 1.84
N VAL A 39 17.10 -1.08 0.60
CA VAL A 39 15.91 -1.17 -0.25
C VAL A 39 14.88 -2.13 0.35
N PHE A 40 15.34 -3.29 0.84
CA PHE A 40 14.47 -4.20 1.57
C PHE A 40 13.84 -3.53 2.81
N ASP A 41 14.62 -2.77 3.58
CA ASP A 41 14.13 -2.06 4.75
C ASP A 41 13.11 -0.96 4.37
N ALA A 42 13.28 -0.29 3.22
CA ALA A 42 12.32 0.66 2.69
C ALA A 42 10.96 -0.02 2.39
N VAL A 43 10.97 -1.15 1.68
CA VAL A 43 9.75 -1.96 1.43
C VAL A 43 9.13 -2.42 2.75
N GLN A 44 9.92 -2.94 3.68
CA GLN A 44 9.41 -3.40 4.97
C GLN A 44 8.77 -2.26 5.77
N ASN A 45 9.38 -1.08 5.75
CA ASN A 45 8.85 0.11 6.41
C ASN A 45 7.51 0.53 5.79
N GLN A 46 7.35 0.40 4.48
CA GLN A 46 6.11 0.73 3.81
C GLN A 46 4.99 -0.24 4.17
N VAL A 47 5.25 -1.55 4.16
CA VAL A 47 4.27 -2.56 4.60
C VAL A 47 3.92 -2.36 6.09
N ARG A 48 4.89 -1.98 6.93
CA ARG A 48 4.64 -1.63 8.33
C ARG A 48 3.72 -0.40 8.47
N LYS A 49 3.92 0.66 7.69
CA LYS A 49 3.03 1.84 7.71
C LYS A 49 1.59 1.46 7.36
N MET A 50 1.39 0.62 6.34
CA MET A 50 0.06 0.08 6.00
C MET A 50 -0.56 -0.72 7.14
N ALA A 51 0.24 -1.58 7.79
CA ALA A 51 -0.19 -2.38 8.94
C ALA A 51 -0.64 -1.50 10.11
N GLU A 52 0.17 -0.50 10.50
CA GLU A 52 -0.16 0.40 11.60
C GLU A 52 -1.38 1.28 11.27
N ALA A 53 -1.54 1.71 10.02
CA ALA A 53 -2.73 2.45 9.58
C ALA A 53 -4.00 1.61 9.73
N ARG A 54 -3.94 0.30 9.47
CA ARG A 54 -5.09 -0.62 9.58
C ARG A 54 -5.37 -1.12 11.00
N LYS A 55 -4.33 -1.31 11.81
CA LYS A 55 -4.41 -1.92 13.16
C LYS A 55 -5.39 -1.20 14.10
N ALA A 56 -5.64 0.08 13.87
CA ALA A 56 -6.46 0.90 14.74
C ALA A 56 -7.98 0.69 14.61
N GLY A 57 -8.45 -0.34 13.90
CA GLY A 57 -9.83 -0.83 13.95
C GLY A 57 -10.61 -0.70 12.65
N LYS A 58 -11.91 -0.40 12.74
CA LYS A 58 -12.84 -0.30 11.58
C LYS A 58 -13.62 1.02 11.57
N SER A 59 -13.08 2.06 12.21
CA SER A 59 -13.72 3.37 12.25
C SER A 59 -13.43 4.17 10.96
N PRO A 60 -14.23 5.18 10.62
CA PRO A 60 -13.94 6.06 9.48
C PRO A 60 -12.54 6.69 9.53
N GLU A 61 -12.05 7.02 10.74
CA GLU A 61 -10.71 7.57 10.96
C GLU A 61 -9.59 6.57 10.62
N VAL A 62 -9.87 5.26 10.70
CA VAL A 62 -8.95 4.22 10.21
C VAL A 62 -8.89 4.24 8.68
N LEU A 63 -10.02 4.42 7.99
CA LEU A 63 -10.04 4.51 6.54
C LEU A 63 -9.27 5.75 6.06
N HIS A 64 -9.46 6.91 6.70
CA HIS A 64 -8.67 8.10 6.41
C HIS A 64 -7.15 7.86 6.57
N ARG A 65 -6.72 7.22 7.67
CA ARG A 65 -5.29 6.92 7.88
C ARG A 65 -4.73 5.97 6.84
N ARG A 66 -5.50 4.96 6.43
CA ARG A 66 -5.08 4.05 5.36
C ARG A 66 -4.94 4.78 4.03
N ILE A 67 -5.90 5.65 3.69
CA ILE A 67 -5.83 6.49 2.48
C ILE A 67 -4.60 7.40 2.52
N ALA A 68 -4.33 8.05 3.66
CA ALA A 68 -3.16 8.92 3.82
C ALA A 68 -1.84 8.14 3.60
N ALA A 69 -1.69 6.96 4.20
CA ALA A 69 -0.51 6.12 4.00
C ALA A 69 -0.30 5.70 2.53
N LEU A 70 -1.39 5.50 1.78
CA LEU A 70 -1.32 5.21 0.33
C LEU A 70 -0.99 6.46 -0.49
N ARG A 71 -1.51 7.64 -0.11
CA ARG A 71 -1.20 8.90 -0.81
C ARG A 71 0.29 9.25 -0.73
N ASP A 72 0.92 9.04 0.41
CA ASP A 72 2.37 9.25 0.55
C ASP A 72 3.15 8.38 -0.43
N GLN A 73 2.71 7.13 -0.62
CA GLN A 73 3.36 6.19 -1.53
C GLN A 73 3.09 6.53 -3.00
N VAL A 74 1.87 6.96 -3.33
CA VAL A 74 1.53 7.45 -4.67
C VAL A 74 2.32 8.71 -5.02
N ALA A 75 2.52 9.62 -4.06
CA ALA A 75 3.32 10.81 -4.26
C ALA A 75 4.79 10.48 -4.56
N TYR A 76 5.37 9.48 -3.86
CA TYR A 76 6.69 8.95 -4.16
C TYR A 76 6.75 8.40 -5.60
N LEU A 77 5.86 7.47 -5.95
CA LEU A 77 5.83 6.84 -7.28
C LEU A 77 5.66 7.86 -8.41
N ARG A 78 4.83 8.89 -8.18
CA ARG A 78 4.67 9.98 -9.16
C ARG A 78 5.94 10.81 -9.33
N GLN A 79 6.72 10.99 -8.27
CA GLN A 79 7.97 11.75 -8.30
C GLN A 79 9.11 10.94 -8.94
N SER A 80 9.12 9.62 -8.73
CA SER A 80 10.15 8.74 -9.24
C SER A 80 9.88 8.27 -10.68
N ALA A 81 8.61 8.29 -11.12
CA ALA A 81 8.19 7.91 -12.48
C ALA A 81 9.10 8.45 -13.59
N ASP A 82 9.70 7.53 -14.34
CA ASP A 82 10.61 7.84 -15.44
C ASP A 82 9.90 7.90 -16.79
N ASP A 83 8.72 7.25 -16.89
CA ASP A 83 7.86 7.26 -18.06
C ASP A 83 6.46 7.84 -17.80
N GLU A 84 5.76 8.14 -18.90
CA GLU A 84 4.42 8.74 -18.82
C GLU A 84 3.36 7.73 -18.34
N GLY A 85 3.57 6.44 -18.57
CA GLY A 85 2.69 5.37 -18.10
C GLY A 85 2.69 5.25 -16.59
N GLU A 86 3.85 5.32 -15.95
CA GLU A 86 4.02 5.35 -14.50
C GLU A 86 3.40 6.57 -13.87
N ARG A 87 3.66 7.74 -14.46
CA ARG A 87 3.06 9.00 -14.02
C ARG A 87 1.54 8.94 -14.08
N GLN A 88 0.99 8.41 -15.17
CA GLN A 88 -0.45 8.25 -15.33
C GLN A 88 -1.03 7.24 -14.33
N ARG A 89 -0.37 6.09 -14.10
CA ARG A 89 -0.81 5.11 -13.09
C ARG A 89 -0.86 5.72 -11.69
N ALA A 90 0.19 6.44 -11.31
CA ALA A 90 0.24 7.13 -10.02
C ALA A 90 -0.90 8.14 -9.89
N GLU A 91 -1.17 8.90 -10.95
CA GLU A 91 -2.22 9.91 -10.93
C GLU A 91 -3.63 9.31 -10.91
N ASP A 92 -3.84 8.19 -11.59
CA ASP A 92 -5.08 7.42 -11.50
C ASP A 92 -5.32 6.91 -10.07
N TRP A 93 -4.28 6.41 -9.39
CA TRP A 93 -4.39 6.02 -7.98
C TRP A 93 -4.71 7.20 -7.08
N ARG A 94 -4.08 8.35 -7.29
CA ARG A 94 -4.40 9.58 -6.53
C ARG A 94 -5.87 9.93 -6.67
N VAL A 95 -6.41 9.96 -7.88
CA VAL A 95 -7.82 10.27 -8.15
C VAL A 95 -8.74 9.22 -7.52
N LYS A 96 -8.39 7.93 -7.58
CA LYS A 96 -9.17 6.86 -6.91
C LYS A 96 -9.21 7.06 -5.40
N LEU A 97 -8.07 7.38 -4.78
CA LEU A 97 -7.98 7.65 -3.33
C LEU A 97 -8.79 8.88 -2.93
N ASP A 98 -8.74 9.97 -3.72
CA ASP A 98 -9.52 11.18 -3.47
C ASP A 98 -11.03 10.93 -3.52
N LYS A 99 -11.49 10.14 -4.50
CA LYS A 99 -12.89 9.74 -4.61
C LYS A 99 -13.35 8.91 -3.40
N ILE A 100 -12.51 7.97 -2.95
CA ILE A 100 -12.82 7.17 -1.76
C ILE A 100 -12.91 8.07 -0.54
N GLU A 101 -11.95 8.97 -0.32
CA GLU A 101 -11.97 9.86 0.84
C GLU A 101 -13.19 10.78 0.85
N ALA A 102 -13.54 11.36 -0.30
CA ALA A 102 -14.72 12.22 -0.45
C ALA A 102 -16.04 11.48 -0.13
N SER A 103 -16.06 10.14 -0.23
CA SER A 103 -17.23 9.33 0.12
C SER A 103 -17.36 9.05 1.62
N LEU A 104 -16.29 9.17 2.41
CA LEU A 104 -16.29 8.77 3.82
C LEU A 104 -17.31 9.54 4.69
N PRO A 105 -17.52 10.86 4.53
CA PRO A 105 -18.52 11.58 5.31
C PRO A 105 -19.95 11.05 5.08
N LEU A 106 -20.24 10.49 3.91
CA LEU A 106 -21.56 9.97 3.56
C LEU A 106 -21.97 8.79 4.44
N LEU A 107 -21.01 8.05 5.01
CA LEU A 107 -21.27 6.95 5.93
C LEU A 107 -22.08 7.39 7.16
N SER A 108 -21.90 8.63 7.61
CA SER A 108 -22.60 9.19 8.77
C SER A 108 -24.07 9.51 8.50
N ALA A 109 -24.43 9.76 7.23
CA ALA A 109 -25.80 10.05 6.81
C ALA A 109 -26.60 8.77 6.49
N MET A 110 -25.95 7.62 6.44
CA MET A 110 -26.56 6.34 6.14
C MET A 110 -27.14 5.67 7.38
N SER A 111 -28.13 4.79 7.18
CA SER A 111 -28.52 3.83 8.22
C SER A 111 -27.34 2.95 8.61
N SER A 112 -27.30 2.47 9.86
CA SER A 112 -26.20 1.64 10.38
C SER A 112 -25.89 0.42 9.50
N LYS A 113 -26.92 -0.23 8.95
CA LYS A 113 -26.78 -1.38 8.04
C LYS A 113 -26.18 -0.99 6.69
N ALA A 114 -26.61 0.14 6.12
CA ALA A 114 -26.08 0.64 4.85
C ALA A 114 -24.62 1.11 5.02
N ALA A 115 -24.33 1.88 6.07
CA ALA A 115 -22.98 2.33 6.40
C ALA A 115 -22.01 1.15 6.60
N ALA A 116 -22.44 0.07 7.26
CA ALA A 116 -21.61 -1.10 7.47
C ALA A 116 -21.25 -1.83 6.16
N ARG A 117 -22.19 -1.90 5.20
CA ARG A 117 -21.96 -2.48 3.87
C ARG A 117 -21.03 -1.60 3.04
N GLU A 118 -21.34 -0.31 2.97
CA GLU A 118 -20.52 0.64 2.21
C GLU A 118 -19.09 0.70 2.73
N ARG A 119 -18.92 0.70 4.05
CA ARG A 119 -17.60 0.60 4.68
C ARG A 119 -16.84 -0.65 4.27
N ALA A 120 -17.51 -1.80 4.15
CA ALA A 120 -16.86 -3.03 3.71
C ALA A 120 -16.42 -2.95 2.23
N HIS A 121 -17.23 -2.31 1.38
CA HIS A 121 -16.84 -2.02 -0.01
C HIS A 121 -15.63 -1.09 -0.09
N ILE A 122 -15.63 -0.01 0.69
CA ILE A 122 -14.49 0.92 0.79
C ILE A 122 -13.24 0.20 1.30
N ASP A 123 -13.37 -0.63 2.34
CA ASP A 123 -12.26 -1.41 2.90
C ASP A 123 -11.59 -2.30 1.84
N ALA A 124 -12.41 -3.00 1.04
CA ALA A 124 -11.95 -3.86 -0.04
C ALA A 124 -11.28 -3.07 -1.17
N ARG A 125 -11.84 -1.90 -1.53
CA ARG A 125 -11.27 -1.03 -2.56
C ARG A 125 -9.90 -0.47 -2.15
N ILE A 126 -9.76 -0.07 -0.89
CA ILE A 126 -8.48 0.35 -0.33
C ILE A 126 -7.49 -0.83 -0.29
N ASP A 127 -7.95 -2.05 0.00
CA ASP A 127 -7.09 -3.24 -0.01
C ASP A 127 -6.55 -3.55 -1.41
N GLU A 128 -7.41 -3.47 -2.43
CA GLU A 128 -7.04 -3.60 -3.85
C GLU A 128 -5.99 -2.55 -4.25
N LEU A 129 -6.24 -1.27 -3.96
CA LEU A 129 -5.28 -0.19 -4.21
C LEU A 129 -3.96 -0.39 -3.47
N SER A 130 -4.01 -0.88 -2.22
CA SER A 130 -2.79 -1.16 -1.44
C SER A 130 -1.91 -2.20 -2.14
N SER A 131 -2.53 -3.20 -2.77
CA SER A 131 -1.81 -4.23 -3.53
C SER A 131 -1.20 -3.68 -4.82
N GLU A 132 -1.97 -2.90 -5.60
CA GLU A 132 -1.47 -2.27 -6.83
C GLU A 132 -0.28 -1.36 -6.55
N ILE A 133 -0.45 -0.44 -5.60
CA ILE A 133 0.54 0.57 -5.23
C ILE A 133 1.78 -0.09 -4.61
N LEU A 134 1.62 -1.10 -3.75
CA LEU A 134 2.76 -1.82 -3.18
C LEU A 134 3.54 -2.60 -4.23
N SER A 135 2.86 -3.22 -5.20
CA SER A 135 3.54 -3.95 -6.27
C SER A 135 4.42 -3.01 -7.08
N ALA A 136 3.85 -1.89 -7.53
CA ALA A 136 4.59 -0.87 -8.28
C ALA A 136 5.75 -0.29 -7.48
N TYR A 137 5.58 -0.08 -6.18
CA TYR A 137 6.67 0.35 -5.31
C TYR A 137 7.80 -0.69 -5.20
N ILE A 138 7.48 -1.98 -5.14
CA ILE A 138 8.53 -3.01 -5.10
C ILE A 138 9.26 -3.08 -6.45
N ASP A 139 8.53 -2.98 -7.57
CA ASP A 139 9.10 -2.96 -8.91
C ASP A 139 10.07 -1.78 -9.06
N GLU A 140 9.64 -0.57 -8.68
CA GLU A 140 10.46 0.66 -8.68
C GLU A 140 11.74 0.50 -7.85
N GLN A 141 11.61 0.00 -6.63
CA GLN A 141 12.73 -0.20 -5.73
C GLN A 141 13.73 -1.24 -6.25
N GLU A 142 13.25 -2.25 -6.98
CA GLU A 142 14.11 -3.23 -7.64
C GLU A 142 14.87 -2.62 -8.83
N GLU A 143 14.23 -1.74 -9.58
CA GLU A 143 14.83 -1.00 -10.68
C GLU A 143 15.90 -0.01 -10.19
N ASP A 144 15.58 0.80 -9.19
CA ASP A 144 16.54 1.70 -8.52
C ASP A 144 17.78 0.94 -8.04
N ALA A 145 17.60 -0.21 -7.40
CA ALA A 145 18.69 -1.04 -6.90
C ALA A 145 19.62 -1.52 -8.03
N ARG A 146 19.05 -1.89 -9.19
CA ARG A 146 19.83 -2.30 -10.36
C ARG A 146 20.63 -1.15 -10.96
N GLN A 147 20.06 0.05 -11.02
CA GLN A 147 20.73 1.22 -11.60
C GLN A 147 21.90 1.71 -10.76
N LEU A 148 21.86 1.53 -9.43
CA LEU A 148 22.96 1.89 -8.53
C LEU A 148 24.15 0.92 -8.60
N GLU A 149 23.94 -0.30 -9.10
CA GLU A 149 24.97 -1.34 -9.25
C GLU A 149 25.68 -1.30 -10.63
N SER A 150 25.15 -0.55 -11.60
CA SER A 150 25.66 -0.41 -12.98
C SER A 150 26.53 0.82 -13.20
#